data_AF-A0A382ZJ00-F1
#
_entry.id   AF-A0A382ZJ00-F1
#
_cell.length_a   1.000
_cell.length_b   1.000
_cell.length_c   1.000
_cell.angle_alpha   90.00
_cell.angle_beta   90.00
_cell.angle_gamma   90.00
#
_symmetry.space_group_name_H-M   'P 1'
#
loop_
_entity.id
_entity.type
_entity.pdbx_description
1 polymer ?
#
loop_
_entity_poly.entity_id
_entity_poly.type
_entity_poly.pdbx_seq_one_letter_code
_entity_poly.pdbx_strand_id
1 'polypeptide(L)'
;MKTLRLHRFALLLVAGACVPASDQESDFVLVSDVQQLMVNVVEPAAEVYWDAVGTIVDAEGVHEMYPTTEEEWMAVVSAAVTLTESGNLLMMEGRALDQGAWITMSQAMISMGERA
;
A
#
# COMPACT_ATOMS: atom_id res chain seq x y z
N MET A 1 -24.47 20.91 58.34
CA MET A 1 -24.64 19.65 59.10
C MET A 1 -24.29 18.49 58.20
N LYS A 2 -23.35 17.66 58.62
CA LYS A 2 -22.82 16.47 57.92
C LYS A 2 -23.91 15.41 57.76
N THR A 3 -23.97 14.74 56.61
CA THR A 3 -23.95 13.27 56.54
C THR A 3 -23.37 12.78 55.20
N LEU A 4 -22.18 12.21 55.33
CA LEU A 4 -21.45 11.34 54.44
C LEU A 4 -22.29 10.09 54.08
N ARG A 5 -22.38 9.70 52.80
CA ARG A 5 -22.63 8.30 52.42
C ARG A 5 -21.72 7.86 51.27
N LEU A 6 -20.93 6.85 51.61
CA LEU A 6 -19.95 6.12 50.83
C LEU A 6 -20.56 5.33 49.66
N HIS A 7 -19.77 5.28 48.59
CA HIS A 7 -19.46 4.11 47.75
C HIS A 7 -20.58 3.47 46.91
N ARG A 8 -20.36 3.49 45.59
CA ARG A 8 -19.98 2.29 44.82
C ARG A 8 -19.49 2.72 43.43
N PHE A 9 -18.17 2.60 43.23
CA PHE A 9 -17.53 2.49 41.93
C PHE A 9 -18.20 1.33 41.18
N ALA A 10 -18.93 1.61 40.11
CA ALA A 10 -19.34 0.59 39.16
C ALA A 10 -18.22 0.45 38.12
N LEU A 11 -17.25 -0.39 38.43
CA LEU A 11 -16.24 -0.88 37.49
C LEU A 11 -16.94 -1.75 36.45
N LEU A 12 -17.17 -1.20 35.25
CA LEU A 12 -17.70 -1.94 34.12
C LEU A 12 -16.57 -2.85 33.59
N LEU A 13 -16.66 -4.13 33.92
CA LEU A 13 -15.76 -5.19 33.46
C LEU A 13 -15.99 -5.38 31.95
N VAL A 14 -15.09 -4.87 31.11
CA VAL A 14 -15.07 -5.20 29.68
C VAL A 14 -14.59 -6.65 29.55
N ALA A 15 -15.55 -7.56 29.46
CA ALA A 15 -15.28 -8.96 29.14
C ALA A 15 -14.67 -9.02 27.72
N GLY A 16 -13.46 -9.56 27.64
CA GLY A 16 -12.77 -9.83 26.39
C GLY A 16 -13.62 -10.71 25.48
N ALA A 17 -14.11 -10.11 24.41
CA ALA A 17 -14.54 -10.86 23.24
C ALA A 17 -13.28 -11.33 22.51
N CYS A 18 -12.86 -12.57 22.76
CA CYS A 18 -12.08 -13.31 21.78
C CYS A 18 -12.99 -13.45 20.55
N VAL A 19 -12.83 -12.57 19.58
CA VAL A 19 -13.30 -12.81 18.22
C VAL A 19 -12.38 -13.89 17.66
N PRO A 20 -12.86 -15.10 17.32
CA PRO A 20 -12.05 -16.02 16.54
C PRO A 20 -11.72 -15.30 15.24
N ALA A 21 -10.43 -15.19 14.92
CA ALA A 21 -10.01 -14.77 13.59
C ALA A 21 -10.67 -15.73 12.60
N SER A 22 -11.59 -15.20 11.80
CA SER A 22 -12.17 -15.97 10.71
C SER A 22 -11.05 -16.18 9.70
N ASP A 23 -10.58 -17.42 9.53
CA ASP A 23 -9.83 -17.82 8.34
C ASP A 23 -10.81 -17.65 7.16
N GLN A 24 -10.83 -16.45 6.58
CA GLN A 24 -11.53 -16.20 5.32
C GLN A 24 -10.66 -16.81 4.23
N GLU A 25 -11.00 -18.04 3.83
CA GLU A 25 -10.41 -18.68 2.66
C GLU A 25 -10.58 -17.74 1.47
N SER A 26 -9.46 -17.23 0.94
CA SER A 26 -9.45 -16.30 -0.18
C SER A 26 -9.91 -16.99 -1.47
N ASP A 27 -10.97 -16.46 -2.10
CA ASP A 27 -11.42 -16.90 -3.45
C ASP A 27 -10.40 -16.59 -4.57
N PHE A 28 -9.34 -15.85 -4.26
CA PHE A 28 -8.33 -15.47 -5.24
C PHE A 28 -7.25 -16.54 -5.42
N VAL A 29 -6.86 -16.76 -6.67
CA VAL A 29 -5.76 -17.66 -7.04
C VAL A 29 -4.47 -16.89 -7.23
N LEU A 30 -3.41 -17.29 -6.52
CA LEU A 30 -2.06 -16.77 -6.75
C LEU A 30 -1.47 -17.43 -8.00
N VAL A 31 -1.42 -16.68 -9.11
CA VAL A 31 -0.78 -17.13 -10.37
C VAL A 31 0.74 -17.00 -10.35
N SER A 32 1.28 -16.22 -9.42
CA SER A 32 2.70 -15.94 -9.25
C SER A 32 3.05 -15.74 -7.78
N ASP A 33 4.28 -16.09 -7.41
CA ASP A 33 4.85 -15.76 -6.11
C ASP A 33 5.22 -14.25 -6.02
N VAL A 34 5.66 -13.81 -4.85
CA VAL A 34 6.02 -12.40 -4.60
C VAL A 34 7.18 -11.95 -5.47
N GLN A 35 8.21 -12.77 -5.67
CA GLN A 35 9.37 -12.40 -6.48
C GLN A 35 8.96 -12.19 -7.93
N GLN A 36 8.16 -13.11 -8.47
CA GLN A 36 7.59 -13.00 -9.80
C GLN A 36 6.65 -11.80 -9.94
N LEU A 37 5.84 -11.51 -8.92
CA LEU A 37 4.99 -10.31 -8.90
C LEU A 37 5.84 -9.04 -8.96
N MET A 38 6.92 -8.97 -8.17
CA MET A 38 7.82 -7.82 -8.17
C MET A 38 8.46 -7.63 -9.55
N VAL A 39 9.10 -8.66 -10.11
CA VAL A 39 9.84 -8.56 -11.37
C VAL A 39 8.93 -8.33 -12.59
N ASN A 40 7.73 -8.91 -12.61
CA ASN A 40 6.88 -8.88 -13.81
C ASN A 40 5.77 -7.83 -13.79
N VAL A 41 5.48 -7.22 -12.64
CA VAL A 41 4.38 -6.24 -12.50
C VAL A 41 4.87 -4.96 -11.84
N VAL A 42 5.48 -5.08 -10.65
CA VAL A 42 5.85 -3.89 -9.86
C VAL A 42 7.02 -3.16 -10.49
N GLU A 43 8.11 -3.86 -10.80
CA GLU A 43 9.34 -3.29 -11.36
C GLU A 43 9.12 -2.64 -12.74
N PRO A 44 8.42 -3.25 -13.72
CA PRO A 44 8.17 -2.58 -14.99
C PRO A 44 7.29 -1.33 -14.87
N ALA A 45 6.29 -1.34 -13.98
CA ALA A 45 5.47 -0.16 -13.72
C ALA A 45 6.28 0.94 -13.01
N ALA A 46 7.14 0.54 -12.08
CA ALA A 46 8.10 1.40 -11.41
C ALA A 46 9.04 2.11 -12.37
N GLU A 47 9.67 1.39 -13.29
CA GLU A 47 10.55 1.97 -14.31
C GLU A 47 9.81 3.02 -15.12
N VAL A 48 8.62 2.70 -15.65
CA VAL A 48 7.82 3.67 -16.43
C VAL A 48 7.47 4.91 -15.60
N TYR A 49 7.10 4.73 -14.33
CA TYR A 49 6.68 5.85 -13.48
C TYR A 49 7.84 6.74 -13.03
N TRP A 50 8.94 6.15 -12.55
CA TRP A 50 10.07 6.89 -12.00
C TRP A 50 11.00 7.46 -13.08
N ASP A 51 11.13 6.81 -14.23
CA ASP A 51 11.94 7.33 -15.34
C ASP A 51 11.20 8.39 -16.17
N ALA A 52 9.90 8.59 -15.92
CA ALA A 52 9.09 9.56 -16.65
C ALA A 52 9.59 11.00 -16.53
N VAL A 53 10.19 11.37 -15.40
CA VAL A 53 10.66 12.73 -15.12
C VAL A 53 12.08 12.70 -14.60
N GLY A 54 12.97 13.48 -15.23
CA GLY A 54 14.37 13.50 -14.84
C GLY A 54 15.13 14.72 -15.33
N THR A 55 16.32 14.90 -14.79
CA THR A 55 17.25 15.96 -15.21
C THR A 55 18.63 15.37 -15.40
N ILE A 56 19.23 15.60 -16.57
CA ILE A 56 20.60 15.20 -16.89
C ILE A 56 21.45 16.47 -16.93
N VAL A 57 22.60 16.45 -16.25
CA VAL A 57 23.58 17.55 -16.26
C VAL A 57 24.87 17.03 -16.85
N ASP A 58 25.26 17.57 -18.00
CA ASP A 58 26.47 17.20 -18.74
C ASP A 58 27.27 18.43 -19.18
N ALA A 59 28.26 18.24 -20.08
CA ALA A 59 29.13 19.33 -20.53
C ALA A 59 28.39 20.33 -21.44
N GLU A 60 27.28 19.91 -22.03
CA GLU A 60 26.45 20.67 -22.95
C GLU A 60 25.36 21.47 -22.23
N GLY A 61 25.00 21.08 -21.00
CA GLY A 61 24.12 21.86 -20.13
C GLY A 61 23.21 21.02 -19.24
N VAL A 62 22.00 21.53 -19.02
CA VAL A 62 20.94 20.86 -18.24
C VAL A 62 19.84 20.43 -19.21
N HIS A 63 19.50 19.14 -19.18
CA HIS A 63 18.46 18.53 -20.01
C HIS A 63 17.34 18.00 -19.12
N GLU A 64 16.14 18.53 -19.29
CA GLU A 64 14.95 18.08 -18.55
C GLU A 64 14.15 17.11 -19.41
N MET A 65 13.67 16.05 -18.76
CA MET A 65 12.85 15.00 -19.37
C MET A 65 11.52 14.96 -18.61
N TYR A 66 10.42 14.98 -19.35
CA TYR A 66 9.06 14.83 -18.82
C TYR A 66 8.11 14.49 -19.98
N PRO A 67 6.93 13.88 -19.71
CA PRO A 67 5.94 13.61 -20.74
C PRO A 67 5.48 14.88 -21.45
N THR A 68 5.46 14.87 -22.78
CA THR A 68 5.06 16.02 -23.61
C THR A 68 3.82 15.75 -24.46
N THR A 69 3.42 14.48 -24.55
CA THR A 69 2.22 14.04 -25.27
C THR A 69 1.20 13.41 -24.32
N GLU A 70 -0.05 13.37 -24.75
CA GLU A 70 -1.13 12.69 -24.01
C GLU A 70 -0.84 11.20 -23.85
N GLU A 71 -0.28 10.55 -24.88
CA GLU A 71 0.06 9.14 -24.82
C GLU A 71 1.13 8.84 -23.76
N GLU A 72 2.19 9.65 -23.72
CA GLU A 72 3.23 9.55 -22.70
C GLU A 72 2.65 9.80 -21.31
N TRP A 73 1.80 10.82 -21.14
CA TRP A 73 1.16 11.10 -19.86
C TRP A 73 0.27 9.94 -19.39
N MET A 74 -0.53 9.38 -20.28
CA MET A 74 -1.38 8.23 -19.99
C MET A 74 -0.58 6.98 -19.63
N ALA A 75 0.61 6.79 -20.22
CA ALA A 75 1.51 5.70 -19.84
C ALA A 75 1.97 5.84 -18.38
N VAL A 76 2.37 7.05 -17.96
CA VAL A 76 2.77 7.34 -16.57
C VAL A 76 1.62 7.10 -15.60
N VAL A 77 0.41 7.59 -15.93
CA VAL A 77 -0.78 7.38 -15.10
C VAL A 77 -1.11 5.89 -14.96
N SER A 78 -1.06 5.15 -16.07
CA SER A 78 -1.33 3.70 -16.06
C SER A 78 -0.31 2.93 -15.20
N ALA A 79 0.95 3.33 -15.27
CA ALA A 79 2.01 2.78 -14.42
C ALA A 79 1.79 3.11 -12.93
N ALA A 80 1.38 4.34 -12.61
CA ALA A 80 1.04 4.74 -11.24
C ALA A 80 -0.12 3.93 -10.65
N VAL A 81 -1.17 3.70 -11.44
CA VAL A 81 -2.30 2.85 -11.04
C VAL A 81 -1.83 1.42 -10.80
N THR A 82 -0.99 0.87 -11.68
CA THR A 82 -0.43 -0.48 -11.54
C THR A 82 0.39 -0.63 -10.26
N LEU A 83 1.22 0.36 -9.93
CA LEU A 83 1.98 0.39 -8.66
C LEU A 83 1.05 0.44 -7.44
N THR A 84 0.00 1.26 -7.50
CA THR A 84 -0.96 1.43 -6.41
C THR A 84 -1.74 0.13 -6.16
N GLU A 85 -2.26 -0.50 -7.21
CA GLU A 85 -2.98 -1.78 -7.14
C GLU A 85 -2.06 -2.94 -6.73
N SER A 86 -0.76 -2.85 -7.01
CA SER A 86 0.20 -3.85 -6.54
C SER A 86 0.25 -3.96 -5.01
N GLY A 87 -0.09 -2.89 -4.27
CA GLY A 87 -0.27 -2.96 -2.83
C GLY A 87 -1.36 -3.96 -2.42
N ASN A 88 -2.49 -4.03 -3.14
CA ASN A 88 -3.52 -5.03 -2.90
C ASN A 88 -2.99 -6.44 -3.18
N LEU A 89 -2.26 -6.60 -4.28
CA LEU A 89 -1.68 -7.89 -4.67
C LEU A 89 -0.67 -8.42 -3.65
N LEU A 90 0.09 -7.54 -3.01
CA LEU A 90 1.08 -7.88 -1.97
C LEU A 90 0.44 -8.28 -0.64
N MET A 91 -0.80 -7.86 -0.38
CA MET A 91 -1.55 -8.20 0.84
C MET A 91 -2.40 -9.46 0.73
N MET A 92 -2.50 -10.05 -0.47
CA MET A 92 -3.24 -11.30 -0.66
C MET A 92 -2.70 -12.40 0.27
N GLU A 93 -3.60 -13.25 0.77
CA GLU A 93 -3.24 -14.40 1.59
C GLU A 93 -2.20 -15.26 0.85
N GLY A 94 -1.13 -15.66 1.55
CA GLY A 94 -0.01 -16.41 0.98
C GLY A 94 1.11 -15.57 0.36
N ARG A 95 0.96 -14.24 0.27
CA ARG A 95 2.03 -13.32 -0.18
C ARG A 95 2.62 -12.46 0.94
N ALA A 96 1.84 -12.14 1.96
CA ALA A 96 2.33 -11.31 3.06
C ALA A 96 3.44 -12.00 3.86
N LEU A 97 4.56 -11.31 4.06
CA LEU A 97 5.67 -11.82 4.88
C LEU A 97 5.30 -11.84 6.37
N ASP A 98 4.57 -10.82 6.81
CA ASP A 98 4.11 -10.64 8.18
C ASP A 98 2.84 -9.77 8.20
N GLN A 99 2.15 -9.74 9.34
CA GLN A 99 0.94 -8.93 9.54
C GLN A 99 1.23 -7.50 10.02
N GLY A 100 2.49 -7.08 10.05
CA GLY A 100 2.94 -5.80 10.59
C GLY A 100 3.48 -4.87 9.50
N ALA A 101 4.80 -4.83 9.37
CA ALA A 101 5.48 -3.90 8.46
C ALA A 101 5.08 -4.13 7.01
N TRP A 102 4.92 -5.39 6.60
CA TRP A 102 4.55 -5.73 5.22
C TRP A 102 3.17 -5.16 4.84
N ILE A 103 2.16 -5.41 5.66
CA ILE A 103 0.80 -4.88 5.45
C ILE A 103 0.81 -3.36 5.49
N THR A 104 1.51 -2.77 6.47
CA THR A 104 1.57 -1.31 6.62
C THR A 104 2.17 -0.64 5.38
N MET A 105 3.26 -1.17 4.83
CA MET A 105 3.91 -0.61 3.64
C MET A 105 3.07 -0.84 2.38
N SER A 106 2.41 -1.99 2.24
CA SER A 106 1.50 -2.28 1.12
C SER A 106 0.29 -1.34 1.12
N GLN A 107 -0.28 -1.06 2.30
CA GLN A 107 -1.33 -0.05 2.45
C GLN A 107 -0.82 1.36 2.18
N ALA A 108 0.43 1.66 2.55
CA ALA A 108 1.03 2.95 2.24
C ALA A 108 1.12 3.18 0.73
N MET A 109 1.47 2.17 -0.07
CA MET A 109 1.46 2.23 -1.54
C MET A 109 0.08 2.64 -2.07
N ILE A 110 -0.98 1.99 -1.60
CA ILE A 110 -2.37 2.28 -1.99
C ILE A 110 -2.74 3.71 -1.61
N SER A 111 -2.53 4.06 -0.34
CA SER A 111 -2.91 5.36 0.21
C SER A 111 -2.16 6.51 -0.47
N MET A 112 -0.95 6.28 -0.96
CA MET A 112 -0.18 7.30 -1.68
C MET A 112 -0.81 7.57 -3.04
N GLY A 113 -1.20 6.52 -3.76
CA GLY A 113 -1.90 6.65 -5.04
C GLY A 113 -3.27 7.32 -4.92
N GLU A 114 -4.03 7.04 -3.86
CA GLU A 114 -5.33 7.70 -3.59
C GLU A 114 -5.22 9.22 -3.38
N ARG A 115 -4.03 9.71 -3.01
CA ARG A 115 -3.77 11.13 -2.72
C ARG A 115 -3.11 11.89 -3.87
N ALA A 116 -2.72 11.19 -4.94
CA ALA A 116 -2.10 11.79 -6.12
C ALA A 116 -3.14 12.52 -6.98
#